data_AF-A0A1D9GTN0-F1
#
_entry.id   AF-A0A1D9GTN0-F1
#
_cell.length_a   1.000
_cell.length_b   1.000
_cell.length_c   1.000
_cell.angle_alpha   90.00
_cell.angle_beta   90.00
_cell.angle_gamma   90.00
#
_symmetry.space_group_name_H-M   'P 1'
#
loop_
_entity.id
_entity.type
_entity.pdbx_description
1 polymer ?
#
loop_
_entity_poly.entity_id
_entity_poly.type
_entity_poly.pdbx_seq_one_letter_code
_entity_poly.pdbx_strand_id
1 'polypeptide(L)'
;MPEPLTRLLAAVLIALAVLKLCAVLLAPQGWLHAMRRLYARPALLAALAYVLAALVLYALLASGLSIVQILAVCLFMALLTMAGMVPLAPRLLEAMAEPGALRRMMRAQWLYVLVWLALLAWGLAAMLA
;
A
#
# COMPACT_ATOMS: atom_id res chain seq x y z
N MET A 1 -7.85 -26.80 1.76
CA MET A 1 -8.86 -25.82 2.23
C MET A 1 -8.14 -24.54 2.64
N PRO A 2 -8.14 -23.50 1.79
CA PRO A 2 -7.33 -22.28 1.98
C PRO A 2 -7.88 -21.24 3.00
N GLU A 3 -9.06 -21.48 3.57
CA GLU A 3 -9.77 -20.62 4.54
C GLU A 3 -8.96 -20.01 5.71
N PRO A 4 -8.04 -20.71 6.41
CA PRO A 4 -7.45 -20.17 7.64
C PRO A 4 -6.50 -18.99 7.39
N LEU A 5 -5.80 -18.97 6.26
CA LEU A 5 -4.79 -17.93 5.98
C LEU A 5 -5.44 -16.59 5.64
N THR A 6 -6.48 -16.58 4.81
CA THR A 6 -7.22 -15.35 4.47
C THR A 6 -7.90 -14.75 5.69
N ARG A 7 -8.48 -15.59 6.56
CA ARG A 7 -9.05 -15.15 7.84
C ARG A 7 -7.98 -14.53 8.75
N LEU A 8 -6.78 -15.11 8.80
CA LEU A 8 -5.67 -14.54 9.57
C LEU A 8 -5.25 -13.17 9.01
N LEU A 9 -5.07 -13.03 7.69
CA LEU A 9 -4.73 -11.76 7.05
C LEU A 9 -5.80 -10.68 7.34
N ALA A 10 -7.08 -11.05 7.24
CA ALA A 10 -8.18 -10.15 7.56
C ALA A 10 -8.18 -9.76 9.05
N ALA A 11 -7.98 -10.71 9.96
CA ALA A 11 -7.90 -10.44 11.40
C ALA A 11 -6.74 -9.50 11.75
N VAL A 12 -5.57 -9.71 11.14
CA VAL A 12 -4.40 -8.82 11.29
C VAL A 12 -4.73 -7.42 10.80
N LEU A 13 -5.33 -7.28 9.62
CA LEU A 13 -5.72 -5.98 9.08
C LEU A 13 -6.73 -5.27 9.98
N ILE A 14 -7.76 -5.97 10.45
CA ILE A 14 -8.78 -5.44 11.36
C ILE A 14 -8.12 -4.98 12.67
N ALA A 15 -7.29 -5.81 13.28
CA ALA A 15 -6.61 -5.46 14.53
C ALA A 15 -5.73 -4.21 14.37
N LEU A 16 -4.94 -4.14 13.29
CA LEU A 16 -4.10 -2.98 12.99
C LEU A 16 -4.93 -1.71 12.72
N ALA A 17 -6.05 -1.83 11.99
CA ALA A 17 -6.94 -0.72 11.70
C ALA A 17 -7.61 -0.18 12.98
N VAL A 18 -8.14 -1.06 13.82
CA VAL A 18 -8.72 -0.69 15.12
C VAL A 18 -7.68 -0.04 16.01
N LEU A 19 -6.49 -0.65 16.15
CA LEU A 19 -5.40 -0.07 16.94
C LEU A 19 -5.00 1.32 16.42
N LYS A 20 -4.86 1.47 15.10
CA LYS A 20 -4.55 2.76 14.46
C LYS A 20 -5.62 3.80 14.77
N LEU A 21 -6.91 3.45 14.63
CA LEU A 21 -8.01 4.36 14.90
C LEU A 21 -8.05 4.75 16.38
N CYS A 22 -7.91 3.79 17.30
CA CYS A 22 -7.80 4.06 18.74
C CYS A 22 -6.62 4.99 19.04
N ALA A 23 -5.44 4.72 18.49
CA ALA A 23 -4.26 5.54 18.71
C ALA A 23 -4.44 6.98 18.18
N VAL A 24 -5.03 7.14 16.99
CA VAL A 24 -5.29 8.46 16.39
C VAL A 24 -6.34 9.24 17.18
N LEU A 25 -7.40 8.59 17.64
CA LEU A 25 -8.52 9.25 18.33
C LEU A 25 -8.22 9.53 19.80
N LEU A 26 -7.55 8.60 20.51
CA LEU A 26 -7.29 8.70 21.95
C LEU A 26 -5.96 9.41 22.25
N ALA A 27 -4.96 9.27 21.38
CA ALA A 27 -3.61 9.78 21.61
C ALA A 27 -2.93 10.31 20.33
N PRO A 28 -3.51 11.32 19.64
CA PRO A 28 -3.03 11.78 18.33
C PRO A 28 -1.56 12.20 18.33
N GLN A 29 -1.11 12.89 19.38
CA GLN A 29 0.30 13.31 19.55
C GLN A 29 1.24 12.10 19.70
N GLY A 30 0.83 11.10 20.49
CA GLY A 30 1.58 9.87 20.68
C GLY A 30 1.68 9.06 19.38
N TRP A 31 0.59 8.97 18.64
CA TRP A 31 0.55 8.35 17.32
C TRP A 31 1.49 9.06 16.33
N LEU A 32 1.42 10.40 16.24
CA LEU A 32 2.31 11.18 15.37
C LEU A 32 3.79 10.98 15.75
N HIS A 33 4.12 10.97 17.04
CA HIS A 33 5.49 10.73 17.50
C HIS A 33 5.97 9.30 17.16
N ALA A 34 5.10 8.29 17.28
CA ALA A 34 5.40 6.92 16.84
C ALA A 34 5.65 6.85 15.33
N MET A 35 4.78 7.47 14.52
CA MET A 35 4.95 7.51 13.07
C MET A 35 6.22 8.24 12.66
N ARG A 36 6.56 9.38 13.27
CA ARG A 36 7.83 10.09 13.00
C ARG A 36 9.05 9.19 13.23
N ARG A 37 9.05 8.41 14.32
CA ARG A 37 10.14 7.46 14.60
C ARG A 37 10.19 6.32 13.58
N LEU A 38 9.05 5.78 13.18
CA LEU A 38 8.96 4.72 12.18
C LEU A 38 9.47 5.19 10.81
N TYR A 39 9.06 6.38 10.38
CA TYR A 39 9.45 6.97 9.10
C TYR A 39 10.85 7.62 9.11
N ALA A 40 11.53 7.71 10.26
CA ALA A 40 12.90 8.23 10.34
C ALA A 40 13.94 7.35 9.62
N ARG A 41 13.60 6.08 9.32
CA ARG A 41 14.45 5.14 8.58
C ARG A 41 13.75 4.69 7.29
N PRO A 42 13.61 5.57 6.29
CA PRO A 42 12.75 5.32 5.12
C PRO A 42 13.19 4.10 4.30
N ALA A 43 14.50 3.88 4.13
CA ALA A 43 15.01 2.72 3.39
C ALA A 43 14.67 1.38 4.08
N LEU A 44 14.82 1.31 5.40
CA LEU A 44 14.47 0.12 6.18
C LEU A 44 12.96 -0.12 6.15
N LEU A 45 12.17 0.94 6.32
CA LEU A 45 10.71 0.84 6.28
C LEU A 45 10.22 0.41 4.89
N ALA A 46 10.80 0.94 3.82
CA ALA A 46 10.49 0.53 2.45
C ALA A 46 10.84 -0.94 2.20
N ALA A 47 12.03 -1.38 2.61
CA ALA A 47 12.44 -2.79 2.49
C ALA A 47 11.48 -3.73 3.25
N LEU A 48 11.16 -3.38 4.49
CA LEU A 48 10.18 -4.13 5.29
C LEU A 48 8.81 -4.17 4.59
N ALA A 49 8.35 -3.04 4.05
CA ALA A 49 7.06 -2.96 3.35
C ALA A 49 7.05 -3.84 2.09
N TYR A 50 8.12 -3.87 1.29
CA TYR A 50 8.20 -4.75 0.12
C TYR A 50 8.19 -6.24 0.51
N VAL A 51 8.93 -6.61 1.56
CA VAL A 51 8.93 -7.99 2.08
C VAL A 51 7.54 -8.38 2.54
N LEU A 52 6.87 -7.53 3.33
CA LEU A 52 5.51 -7.79 3.79
C LEU A 52 4.51 -7.83 2.62
N ALA A 53 4.64 -6.96 1.63
CA ALA A 53 3.78 -6.97 0.44
C ALA A 53 3.95 -8.27 -0.36
N ALA A 54 5.18 -8.74 -0.56
CA ALA A 54 5.46 -10.01 -1.24
C ALA A 54 4.89 -11.21 -0.45
N LEU A 55 5.05 -11.23 0.88
CA LEU A 55 4.48 -12.26 1.75
C LEU A 55 2.96 -12.28 1.71
N VAL A 56 2.32 -11.11 1.76
CA VAL A 56 0.86 -10.98 1.67
C VAL A 56 0.37 -11.43 0.29
N LEU A 57 1.02 -11.00 -0.80
CA LEU A 57 0.66 -11.44 -2.15
C LEU A 57 0.77 -12.97 -2.30
N TYR A 58 1.87 -13.56 -1.85
CA TYR A 58 2.05 -15.01 -1.84
C TYR A 58 0.95 -15.71 -1.04
N ALA A 59 0.63 -15.22 0.15
CA ALA A 59 -0.41 -15.78 1.00
C ALA A 59 -1.80 -15.69 0.35
N LEU A 60 -2.13 -14.56 -0.31
CA LEU A 60 -3.39 -14.40 -1.03
C LEU A 60 -3.48 -15.38 -2.20
N LEU A 61 -2.43 -15.49 -3.02
CA LEU A 61 -2.38 -16.45 -4.13
C LEU A 61 -2.49 -17.91 -3.63
N ALA A 62 -1.76 -18.26 -2.56
CA ALA A 62 -1.82 -19.57 -1.94
C ALA A 62 -3.21 -19.89 -1.34
N SER A 63 -3.99 -18.85 -1.02
CA SER A 63 -5.38 -19.00 -0.58
C SER A 63 -6.38 -19.23 -1.72
N GLY A 64 -5.92 -19.26 -2.98
CA GLY A 64 -6.76 -19.46 -4.15
C GLY A 64 -7.33 -18.17 -4.75
N LEU A 65 -6.94 -16.99 -4.25
CA LEU A 65 -7.28 -15.73 -4.91
C LEU A 65 -6.42 -15.57 -6.17
N SER A 66 -7.04 -15.20 -7.29
CA SER A 66 -6.32 -14.91 -8.52
C SER A 66 -5.73 -13.50 -8.51
N ILE A 67 -4.69 -13.28 -9.31
CA ILE A 67 -4.11 -11.93 -9.50
C ILE A 67 -5.17 -10.93 -10.00
N VAL A 68 -6.13 -11.38 -10.81
CA VAL A 68 -7.23 -10.54 -11.31
C VAL A 68 -8.14 -10.08 -10.17
N GLN A 69 -8.51 -10.98 -9.25
CA GLN A 69 -9.30 -10.63 -8.07
C GLN A 69 -8.56 -9.66 -7.15
N ILE A 70 -7.25 -9.87 -6.95
CA ILE A 70 -6.41 -8.97 -6.15
C ILE A 70 -6.36 -7.58 -6.78
N LEU A 71 -6.13 -7.48 -8.10
CA LEU A 71 -6.12 -6.20 -8.83
C LEU A 71 -7.46 -5.48 -8.76
N ALA A 72 -8.59 -6.21 -8.81
CA ALA A 72 -9.92 -5.61 -8.64
C ALA A 72 -10.10 -4.97 -7.25
N VAL A 73 -9.63 -5.62 -6.18
CA VAL A 73 -9.63 -5.04 -4.82
C VAL A 73 -8.66 -3.86 -4.73
N CYS A 74 -7.49 -3.94 -5.36
CA CYS A 74 -6.55 -2.81 -5.44
C CYS A 74 -7.17 -1.59 -6.14
N LEU A 75 -7.93 -1.79 -7.22
CA LEU A 75 -8.66 -0.71 -7.89
C LEU A 75 -9.69 -0.08 -6.94
N PHE A 76 -10.49 -0.89 -6.25
CA PHE A 76 -11.43 -0.40 -5.24
C PHE A 76 -10.72 0.45 -4.17
N MET A 77 -9.61 -0.05 -3.62
CA MET A 77 -8.81 0.66 -2.62
C MET A 77 -8.17 1.95 -3.16
N ALA A 78 -7.73 1.94 -4.43
CA ALA A 78 -7.17 3.13 -5.09
C ALA A 78 -8.23 4.24 -5.22
N LEU A 79 -9.48 3.89 -5.58
CA LEU A 79 -10.59 4.83 -5.67
C LEU A 79 -10.97 5.40 -4.30
N LEU A 80 -11.03 4.57 -3.25
CA LEU A 80 -11.25 5.06 -1.88
C LEU A 80 -10.12 5.99 -1.41
N THR A 81 -8.88 5.65 -1.72
CA THR A 81 -7.72 6.48 -1.38
C THR A 81 -7.77 7.81 -2.12
N MET A 82 -8.14 7.81 -3.40
CA MET A 82 -8.32 9.01 -4.20
C MET A 82 -9.34 9.95 -3.56
N ALA A 83 -10.50 9.43 -3.15
CA ALA A 83 -11.53 10.23 -2.46
C ALA A 83 -11.01 10.89 -1.17
N GLY A 84 -10.25 10.15 -0.36
CA GLY A 84 -9.63 10.69 0.86
C GLY A 84 -8.51 11.71 0.59
N MET A 85 -7.88 11.66 -0.57
CA MET A 85 -6.78 12.56 -0.95
C MET A 85 -7.22 13.87 -1.60
N VAL A 86 -8.48 13.99 -2.05
CA VAL A 86 -9.01 15.20 -2.73
C VAL A 86 -8.67 16.50 -1.98
N PRO A 87 -8.87 16.62 -0.65
CA PRO A 87 -8.57 17.88 0.05
C PRO A 87 -7.07 18.22 0.12
N LEU A 88 -6.19 17.21 0.00
CA LEU A 88 -4.74 17.39 0.01
C LEU A 88 -4.16 17.55 -1.40
N ALA A 89 -4.92 17.23 -2.45
CA ALA A 89 -4.43 17.19 -3.82
C ALA A 89 -3.82 18.51 -4.32
N PRO A 90 -4.42 19.70 -4.08
CA PRO A 90 -3.83 20.96 -4.56
C PRO A 90 -2.41 21.21 -4.03
N ARG A 91 -2.22 21.02 -2.71
CA ARG A 91 -0.90 21.18 -2.06
C ARG A 91 0.12 20.19 -2.58
N LEU A 92 -0.31 18.95 -2.85
CA LEU A 92 0.57 17.92 -3.40
C LEU A 92 0.99 18.27 -4.84
N LEU A 93 0.05 18.75 -5.66
CA LEU A 93 0.33 19.14 -7.05
C LEU A 93 1.26 20.35 -7.13
N GLU A 94 1.08 21.35 -6.26
CA GLU A 94 2.00 22.49 -6.14
C GLU A 94 3.42 22.04 -5.80
N ALA A 95 3.58 21.14 -4.82
CA ALA A 95 4.89 20.58 -4.48
C ALA A 95 5.53 19.78 -5.63
N MET A 96 4.71 19.18 -6.51
CA MET A 96 5.19 18.44 -7.68
C MET A 96 5.49 19.34 -8.90
N ALA A 97 4.99 20.57 -8.92
CA ALA A 97 5.22 21.53 -10.00
C ALA A 97 6.64 22.12 -9.97
N GLU A 98 7.39 21.96 -8.87
CA GLU A 98 8.79 22.35 -8.79
C GLU A 98 9.64 21.67 -9.89
N PRO A 99 10.50 22.42 -10.61
CA PRO A 99 11.36 21.85 -11.64
C PRO A 99 12.17 20.65 -11.14
N GLY A 100 12.00 19.53 -11.81
CA GLY A 100 12.68 18.27 -11.49
C GLY A 100 12.13 17.50 -10.29
N ALA A 101 11.08 17.98 -9.59
CA ALA A 101 10.45 17.24 -8.49
C ALA A 101 9.89 15.89 -8.97
N LEU A 102 9.16 15.88 -10.09
CA LEU A 102 8.67 14.64 -10.70
C LEU A 102 9.81 13.65 -11.01
N ARG A 103 10.91 14.14 -11.60
CA ARG A 103 12.08 13.29 -11.91
C ARG A 103 12.73 12.73 -10.64
N ARG A 104 12.89 13.54 -9.58
CA ARG A 104 13.41 13.08 -8.28
C ARG A 104 12.49 12.02 -7.66
N MET A 105 11.18 12.25 -7.69
CA MET A 105 10.18 11.32 -7.17
C MET A 105 10.20 10.00 -7.95
N MET A 106 10.20 10.04 -9.28
CA MET A 106 10.29 8.83 -10.11
C MET A 106 11.57 8.05 -9.84
N ARG A 107 12.71 8.73 -9.68
CA ARG A 107 13.97 8.07 -9.32
C ARG A 107 13.93 7.49 -7.91
N ALA A 108 13.20 8.08 -6.97
CA ALA A 108 13.05 7.53 -5.63
C ALA A 108 12.07 6.33 -5.59
N GLN A 109 11.08 6.31 -6.48
CA GLN A 109 9.99 5.34 -6.52
C GLN A 109 10.12 4.32 -7.65
N TRP A 110 11.26 4.25 -8.35
CA TRP A 110 11.43 3.41 -9.53
C TRP A 110 11.11 1.93 -9.27
N LEU A 111 11.49 1.42 -8.10
CA LEU A 111 11.24 0.03 -7.72
C LEU A 111 9.74 -0.22 -7.48
N TYR A 112 9.05 0.73 -6.85
CA TYR A 112 7.59 0.67 -6.69
C TYR A 112 6.91 0.62 -8.06
N VAL A 113 7.34 1.48 -9.00
CA VAL A 113 6.82 1.50 -10.37
C VAL A 113 7.08 0.17 -11.07
N LEU A 114 8.29 -0.39 -10.96
CA LEU A 114 8.64 -1.68 -11.56
C LEU A 114 7.77 -2.82 -11.03
N VAL A 115 7.60 -2.90 -9.70
CA VAL A 115 6.72 -3.89 -9.06
C VAL A 115 5.29 -3.73 -9.57
N TRP A 116 4.80 -2.50 -9.69
CA TRP A 116 3.45 -2.26 -10.20
C TRP A 116 3.30 -2.72 -11.66
N LEU A 117 4.25 -2.36 -12.53
CA LEU A 117 4.23 -2.80 -13.92
C LEU A 117 4.24 -4.34 -14.03
N ALA A 118 5.01 -5.03 -13.20
CA ALA A 118 5.03 -6.49 -13.17
C ALA A 118 3.67 -7.10 -12.78
N LEU A 119 3.01 -6.56 -11.75
CA LEU A 119 1.68 -7.02 -11.34
C LEU A 119 0.61 -6.75 -12.39
N LEU A 120 0.67 -5.60 -13.08
CA LEU A 120 -0.26 -5.27 -14.17
C LEU A 120 -0.05 -6.19 -15.37
N ALA A 121 1.20 -6.43 -15.77
CA ALA A 121 1.53 -7.35 -16.85
C ALA A 121 1.07 -8.79 -16.52
N TRP A 122 1.27 -9.24 -15.29
CA TRP A 122 0.77 -10.54 -14.84
C TRP A 122 -0.75 -10.60 -14.85
N GLY A 123 -1.43 -9.57 -14.35
CA GLY A 123 -2.89 -9.47 -14.41
C GLY A 123 -3.43 -9.58 -15.83
N LEU A 124 -2.83 -8.82 -16.76
CA LEU A 124 -3.21 -8.86 -18.17
C LEU A 124 -2.97 -10.24 -18.78
N ALA A 125 -1.80 -10.85 -18.54
CA ALA A 125 -1.50 -12.18 -19.03
C ALA A 125 -2.49 -13.23 -18.51
N ALA A 126 -2.86 -13.15 -17.22
CA ALA A 126 -3.84 -14.05 -16.61
C ALA A 126 -5.28 -13.84 -17.10
N MET A 127 -5.61 -12.70 -17.69
CA MET A 127 -6.92 -12.45 -18.32
C MET A 127 -6.99 -12.98 -19.76
N LEU A 128 -5.83 -13.12 -20.42
CA LEU A 128 -5.74 -13.57 -21.82
C LEU A 128 -5.46 -15.08 -21.94
N ALA A 129 -5.06 -15.73 -20.85
CA ALA A 129 -4.84 -17.18 -20.77
C ALA A 129 -6.13 -17.92 -20.40
#